data_AF-A0A1F9CWR0-F1
#
_entry.id   AF-A0A1F9CWR0-F1
#
_cell.length_a   1.000
_cell.length_b   1.000
_cell.length_c   1.000
_cell.angle_alpha   90.00
_cell.angle_beta   90.00
_cell.angle_gamma   90.00
#
_symmetry.space_group_name_H-M   'P 1'
#
loop_
_entity.id
_entity.type
_entity.pdbx_description
1 polymer ?
#
loop_
_entity_poly.entity_id
_entity_poly.type
_entity_poly.pdbx_seq_one_letter_code
_entity_poly.pdbx_strand_id
1 'polypeptide(L)'
;MGGCVIYWFTGASMQAVTTGAYQAVVFIKKNIKLDKKEASIEDSKEVVKICTQYAQKGMINIFIVIFFMTLALSFFNPYYFIGYLIAIAFFGLFQAIFMANAGGCWDNGKKIVEVDLKMKNTPLHEATVVGDTVGDPFKDTSSVSLNPVIKFTTLFGLLAVEIAVTMTDVNLKLGLAACFFLIALIFVYRSFYSMRISEEKLDDHKSKAKSKGKGK
;
A
#
# COMPACT_ATOMS: atom_id res chain seq x y z
N MET A 1 -0.82 -6.81 19.30
CA MET A 1 -1.21 -5.57 18.58
C MET A 1 -0.19 -5.14 17.52
N GLY A 2 1.08 -4.90 17.86
CA GLY A 2 2.09 -4.45 16.87
C GLY A 2 2.19 -5.35 15.63
N GLY A 3 2.22 -6.67 15.80
CA GLY A 3 2.16 -7.61 14.67
C GLY A 3 0.90 -7.48 13.80
N CYS A 4 -0.27 -7.23 14.40
CA CYS A 4 -1.51 -7.00 13.66
C CYS A 4 -1.40 -5.77 12.75
N VAL A 5 -0.75 -4.70 13.22
CA VAL A 5 -0.52 -3.49 12.41
C VAL A 5 0.41 -3.78 11.22
N ILE A 6 1.42 -4.64 11.38
CA ILE A 6 2.29 -5.07 10.28
C ILE A 6 1.51 -5.80 9.18
N TYR A 7 0.68 -6.78 9.56
CA TYR A 7 -0.14 -7.52 8.59
C TYR A 7 -1.23 -6.65 7.98
N TRP A 8 -1.82 -5.74 8.76
CA TRP A 8 -2.74 -4.73 8.24
C TRP A 8 -2.04 -3.82 7.23
N PHE A 9 -0.85 -3.30 7.55
CA PHE A 9 -0.08 -2.40 6.71
C PHE A 9 0.25 -3.04 5.36
N THR A 10 0.77 -4.27 5.39
CA THR A 10 1.10 -5.03 4.18
C THR A 10 -0.14 -5.33 3.33
N GLY A 11 -1.26 -5.71 3.95
CA GLY A 11 -2.53 -5.87 3.23
C GLY A 11 -3.03 -4.56 2.61
N ALA A 12 -2.95 -3.45 3.34
CA ALA A 12 -3.40 -2.14 2.86
C ALA A 12 -2.52 -1.59 1.73
N SER A 13 -1.20 -1.76 1.81
CA SER A 13 -0.26 -1.35 0.76
C SER A 13 -0.46 -2.18 -0.51
N MET A 14 -0.61 -3.49 -0.38
CA MET A 14 -0.93 -4.37 -1.51
C MET A 14 -2.27 -3.99 -2.15
N GLN A 15 -3.32 -3.76 -1.36
CA GLN A 15 -4.62 -3.34 -1.88
C GLN A 15 -4.51 -2.03 -2.68
N ALA A 16 -3.71 -1.06 -2.22
CA ALA A 16 -3.49 0.19 -2.95
C ALA A 16 -2.82 -0.05 -4.31
N VAL A 17 -1.76 -0.87 -4.35
CA VAL A 17 -1.05 -1.21 -5.60
C VAL A 17 -1.94 -1.98 -6.56
N THR A 18 -2.61 -3.05 -6.09
CA THR A 18 -3.49 -3.88 -6.92
C THR A 18 -4.63 -3.06 -7.52
N THR A 19 -5.20 -2.13 -6.76
CA THR A 19 -6.25 -1.24 -7.25
C THR A 19 -5.73 -0.29 -8.33
N GLY A 20 -4.57 0.34 -8.11
CA GLY A 20 -3.96 1.23 -9.11
C GLY A 20 -3.59 0.48 -10.39
N ALA A 21 -2.96 -0.69 -10.26
CA ALA A 21 -2.59 -1.55 -11.38
C ALA A 21 -3.82 -2.00 -12.19
N TYR A 22 -4.90 -2.42 -11.51
CA TYR A 22 -6.13 -2.81 -12.18
C TYR A 22 -6.74 -1.66 -12.99
N GLN A 23 -6.78 -0.45 -12.42
CA GLN A 23 -7.31 0.72 -13.12
C GLN A 23 -6.45 1.11 -14.33
N ALA A 24 -5.12 0.99 -14.21
CA ALA A 24 -4.22 1.17 -15.34
C ALA A 24 -4.49 0.15 -16.46
N VAL A 25 -4.65 -1.14 -16.13
CA VAL A 25 -4.98 -2.20 -17.11
C VAL A 25 -6.33 -1.94 -17.79
N VAL A 26 -7.36 -1.56 -17.02
CA VAL A 26 -8.68 -1.20 -17.59
C VAL A 26 -8.57 -0.01 -18.53
N PHE A 27 -7.78 1.01 -18.19
CA PHE A 27 -7.53 2.15 -19.05
C PHE A 27 -6.84 1.75 -20.35
N ILE A 28 -5.78 0.94 -20.27
CA ILE A 28 -5.03 0.45 -21.43
C ILE A 28 -5.96 -0.32 -22.37
N LYS A 29 -6.72 -1.29 -21.85
CA LYS A 29 -7.66 -2.10 -22.66
C LYS A 29 -8.74 -1.28 -23.38
N LYS A 30 -9.17 -0.16 -22.79
CA LYS A 30 -10.26 0.67 -23.34
C LYS A 30 -9.77 1.73 -24.33
N ASN A 31 -8.58 2.29 -24.10
CA ASN A 31 -8.15 3.53 -24.78
C ASN A 31 -6.92 3.34 -25.68
N ILE A 32 -6.08 2.33 -25.42
CA ILE A 32 -4.83 2.14 -26.17
C ILE A 32 -5.02 1.02 -27.20
N LYS A 33 -4.81 1.35 -28.48
CA LYS A 33 -4.70 0.37 -29.56
C LYS A 33 -3.28 -0.19 -29.56
N LEU A 34 -3.13 -1.46 -29.20
CA LEU A 34 -1.83 -2.16 -29.06
C LEU A 34 -1.18 -2.49 -30.42
N ASP A 35 -1.90 -2.21 -31.50
CA ASP A 35 -1.53 -2.43 -32.91
C ASP A 35 -0.63 -1.30 -33.48
N LYS A 36 -0.32 -0.27 -32.69
CA LYS A 36 0.64 0.79 -33.07
C LYS A 36 2.07 0.40 -32.68
N LYS A 37 3.04 0.74 -33.55
CA LYS A 37 4.48 0.49 -33.32
C LYS A 37 5.06 1.24 -32.12
N GLU A 38 4.45 2.38 -31.75
CA GLU A 38 4.91 3.23 -30.64
C GLU A 38 3.72 3.69 -29.79
N ALA A 39 3.95 3.76 -28.47
CA ALA A 39 2.98 4.31 -27.54
C ALA A 39 2.92 5.84 -27.67
N SER A 40 1.71 6.41 -27.66
CA SER A 40 1.55 7.86 -27.58
C SER A 40 2.06 8.38 -26.23
N ILE A 41 2.72 9.53 -26.25
CA ILE A 41 3.18 10.23 -25.04
C ILE A 41 1.98 10.61 -24.17
N GLU A 42 0.85 11.01 -24.77
CA GLU A 42 -0.39 11.35 -24.08
C GLU A 42 -0.99 10.14 -23.35
N ASP A 43 -1.04 8.97 -24.01
CA ASP A 43 -1.54 7.73 -23.41
C ASP A 43 -0.67 7.30 -22.22
N SER A 44 0.65 7.41 -22.38
CA SER A 44 1.62 7.11 -21.32
C SER A 44 1.46 8.03 -20.11
N LYS A 45 1.24 9.35 -20.34
CA LYS A 45 0.99 10.33 -19.28
C LYS A 45 -0.28 10.02 -18.49
N GLU A 46 -1.35 9.58 -19.15
CA GLU A 46 -2.60 9.28 -18.44
C GLU A 46 -2.47 8.00 -17.59
N VAL A 47 -1.75 6.97 -18.07
CA VAL A 47 -1.43 5.77 -17.27
C VAL A 47 -0.63 6.15 -16.02
N VAL A 48 0.43 6.94 -16.17
CA VAL A 48 1.26 7.40 -15.04
C VAL A 48 0.43 8.20 -14.03
N LYS A 49 -0.45 9.06 -14.51
CA LYS A 49 -1.34 9.87 -13.67
C LYS A 49 -2.32 9.01 -12.87
N ILE A 50 -2.92 7.99 -13.50
CA ILE A 50 -3.79 7.03 -12.80
C ILE A 50 -3.01 6.36 -11.67
N CYS A 51 -1.85 5.77 -11.96
CA CYS A 51 -1.02 5.12 -10.95
C CYS A 51 -0.65 6.08 -9.81
N THR A 52 -0.28 7.32 -10.15
CA THR A 52 0.11 8.35 -9.17
C THR A 52 -1.04 8.69 -8.21
N GLN A 53 -2.25 8.93 -8.74
CA GLN A 53 -3.41 9.31 -7.94
C GLN A 53 -3.81 8.20 -6.94
N TYR A 54 -3.81 6.94 -7.40
CA TYR A 54 -4.13 5.80 -6.53
C TYR A 54 -3.04 5.54 -5.49
N ALA A 55 -1.76 5.64 -5.87
CA ALA A 55 -0.64 5.52 -4.95
C ALA A 55 -0.70 6.58 -3.83
N GLN A 56 -0.92 7.85 -4.18
CA GLN A 56 -1.04 8.94 -3.21
C GLN A 56 -2.24 8.75 -2.26
N LYS A 57 -3.40 8.37 -2.79
CA LYS A 57 -4.60 8.13 -1.97
C LYS A 57 -4.39 6.97 -0.99
N GLY A 58 -3.72 5.90 -1.42
CA GLY A 58 -3.37 4.78 -0.55
C GLY A 58 -2.38 5.18 0.54
N MET A 59 -1.31 5.87 0.17
CA MET A 59 -0.28 6.35 1.10
C MET A 59 -0.86 7.23 2.21
N ILE A 60 -1.74 8.19 1.86
CA ILE A 60 -2.37 9.07 2.85
C ILE A 60 -3.22 8.28 3.84
N ASN A 61 -4.04 7.33 3.36
CA ASN A 61 -4.86 6.51 4.24
C ASN A 61 -3.99 5.71 5.23
N ILE A 62 -2.90 5.12 4.73
CA ILE A 62 -2.01 4.29 5.55
C ILE A 62 -1.26 5.14 6.59
N PHE A 63 -0.75 6.30 6.17
CA PHE A 63 -0.03 7.22 7.04
C PHE A 63 -0.91 7.69 8.22
N ILE A 64 -2.15 8.06 7.95
CA ILE A 64 -3.11 8.50 8.97
C ILE A 64 -3.31 7.40 10.03
N VAL A 65 -3.47 6.13 9.62
CA VAL A 65 -3.59 5.04 10.59
C VAL A 65 -2.33 4.92 11.46
N ILE A 66 -1.13 4.86 10.86
CA ILE A 66 0.10 4.69 11.64
C ILE A 66 0.31 5.87 12.59
N PHE A 67 0.05 7.09 12.13
CA PHE A 67 0.16 8.31 12.94
C PHE A 67 -0.79 8.29 14.15
N PHE A 68 -2.10 8.09 13.91
CA PHE A 68 -3.08 8.11 14.98
C PHE A 68 -3.03 6.87 15.87
N MET A 69 -2.66 5.70 15.35
CA MET A 69 -2.40 4.51 16.18
C MET A 69 -1.24 4.74 17.13
N THR A 70 -0.18 5.38 16.67
CA THR A 70 0.98 5.70 17.52
C THR A 70 0.56 6.59 18.68
N LEU A 71 -0.17 7.67 18.41
CA LEU A 71 -0.68 8.57 19.44
C LEU A 71 -1.70 7.89 20.37
N ALA A 72 -2.66 7.15 19.80
CA ALA A 72 -3.69 6.47 20.59
C ALA A 72 -3.09 5.54 21.64
N LEU A 73 -2.10 4.73 21.25
CA LEU A 73 -1.50 3.74 22.12
C LEU A 73 -0.52 4.35 23.13
N SER A 74 0.25 5.37 22.74
CA SER A 74 1.15 6.06 23.67
C SER A 74 0.36 6.80 24.75
N PHE A 75 -0.75 7.44 24.39
CA PHE A 75 -1.66 8.12 25.32
C PHE A 75 -2.47 7.13 26.16
N PHE A 76 -2.79 5.94 25.64
CA PHE A 76 -3.51 4.92 26.43
C PHE A 76 -2.64 4.39 27.58
N ASN A 77 -1.47 3.83 27.26
CA ASN A 77 -0.56 3.30 28.27
C ASN A 77 0.87 3.20 27.69
N PRO A 78 1.86 3.94 28.26
CA PRO A 78 3.24 3.91 27.79
C PRO A 78 3.89 2.52 27.81
N TYR A 79 3.63 1.70 28.84
CA TYR A 79 4.17 0.33 28.92
C TYR A 79 3.57 -0.58 27.83
N TYR A 80 2.28 -0.45 27.57
CA TYR A 80 1.64 -1.13 26.46
C TYR A 80 2.24 -0.70 25.11
N PHE A 81 2.53 0.60 24.97
CA PHE A 81 3.15 1.14 23.76
C PHE A 81 4.58 0.61 23.54
N ILE A 82 5.37 0.40 24.59
CA ILE A 82 6.67 -0.27 24.49
C ILE A 82 6.51 -1.69 23.92
N GLY A 83 5.56 -2.46 24.45
CA GLY A 83 5.26 -3.79 23.90
C GLY A 83 4.80 -3.75 22.44
N TYR A 84 4.05 -2.72 22.06
CA TYR A 84 3.67 -2.46 20.66
C TYR A 84 4.90 -2.19 19.77
N LEU A 85 5.87 -1.38 20.22
CA LEU A 85 7.10 -1.10 19.47
C LEU A 85 7.99 -2.34 19.29
N ILE A 86 8.11 -3.17 20.32
CA ILE A 86 8.85 -4.44 20.21
C ILE A 86 8.17 -5.35 19.20
N ALA A 87 6.85 -5.48 19.27
CA ALA A 87 6.09 -6.32 18.35
C ALA A 87 6.14 -5.80 16.90
N ILE A 88 6.00 -4.49 16.66
CA ILE A 88 6.05 -3.93 15.29
C ILE A 88 7.43 -4.15 14.66
N ALA A 89 8.51 -4.01 15.44
CA ALA A 89 9.87 -4.26 14.97
C ALA A 89 10.11 -5.74 14.68
N PHE A 90 9.73 -6.63 15.61
CA PHE A 90 9.93 -8.07 15.45
C PHE A 90 9.17 -8.63 14.24
N PHE A 91 7.84 -8.46 14.22
CA PHE A 91 7.02 -8.97 13.11
C PHE A 91 7.33 -8.24 11.80
N GLY A 92 7.62 -6.95 11.87
CA GLY A 92 7.94 -6.14 10.69
C GLY A 92 9.24 -6.57 10.02
N LEU A 93 10.27 -6.93 10.79
CA LEU A 93 11.53 -7.45 10.26
C LEU A 93 11.32 -8.75 9.48
N PHE A 94 10.68 -9.76 10.10
CA PHE A 94 10.45 -11.04 9.45
C PHE A 94 9.54 -10.91 8.23
N GLN A 95 8.51 -10.08 8.32
CA GLN A 95 7.61 -9.83 7.20
C GLN A 95 8.33 -9.12 6.04
N ALA A 96 9.20 -8.14 6.32
CA ALA A 96 9.96 -7.45 5.29
C ALA A 96 10.91 -8.40 4.54
N ILE A 97 11.65 -9.24 5.27
CA ILE A 97 12.55 -10.24 4.70
C ILE A 97 11.76 -11.25 3.86
N PHE A 98 10.66 -11.79 4.40
CA PHE A 98 9.80 -12.72 3.68
C PHE A 98 9.31 -12.14 2.36
N MET A 99 8.78 -10.91 2.38
CA MET A 99 8.20 -10.31 1.18
C MET A 99 9.27 -9.95 0.14
N ALA A 100 10.43 -9.44 0.57
CA ALA A 100 11.54 -9.15 -0.33
C ALA A 100 12.07 -10.42 -1.01
N ASN A 101 12.27 -11.49 -0.23
CA ASN A 101 12.79 -12.75 -0.77
C ASN A 101 11.79 -13.46 -1.67
N ALA A 102 10.51 -13.54 -1.26
CA ALA A 102 9.48 -14.19 -2.07
C ALA A 102 9.30 -13.49 -3.43
N GLY A 103 9.19 -12.15 -3.44
CA GLY A 103 9.10 -11.40 -4.69
C GLY A 103 10.37 -11.50 -5.54
N GLY A 104 11.55 -11.47 -4.92
CA GLY A 104 12.82 -11.65 -5.62
C GLY A 104 12.96 -13.05 -6.25
N CYS A 105 12.49 -14.09 -5.56
CA CYS A 105 12.47 -15.46 -6.10
C CYS A 105 11.56 -15.56 -7.33
N TRP A 106 10.38 -14.94 -7.33
CA TRP A 106 9.49 -14.95 -8.50
C TRP A 106 10.09 -14.20 -9.70
N ASP A 107 10.70 -13.02 -9.50
CA ASP A 107 11.37 -12.28 -10.57
C ASP A 107 12.56 -13.06 -11.15
N ASN A 108 13.38 -13.67 -10.29
CA ASN A 108 14.51 -14.48 -10.72
C ASN A 108 14.04 -15.74 -11.45
N GLY A 109 12.96 -16.38 -11.00
CA GLY A 109 12.35 -17.51 -11.69
C GLY A 109 11.91 -17.16 -13.11
N LYS A 110 11.27 -16.00 -13.30
CA LYS A 110 10.93 -15.46 -14.62
C LYS A 110 12.18 -15.22 -15.47
N LYS A 111 13.23 -14.59 -14.91
CA LYS A 111 14.49 -14.33 -15.64
C LYS A 111 15.19 -15.61 -16.12
N ILE A 112 15.17 -16.69 -15.34
CA ILE A 112 15.72 -17.99 -15.76
C ILE A 112 14.97 -18.52 -16.99
N VAL A 113 13.64 -18.43 -17.01
CA VAL A 113 12.83 -18.86 -18.16
C VAL A 113 13.10 -17.99 -19.39
N GLU A 114 13.26 -16.68 -19.19
CA GLU A 114 13.50 -15.71 -20.26
C GLU A 114 14.90 -15.80 -20.89
N VAL A 115 15.94 -15.99 -20.08
CA VAL A 115 17.35 -15.83 -20.46
C VAL A 115 18.04 -17.19 -20.65
N ASP A 116 17.97 -18.06 -19.64
CA ASP A 116 18.72 -19.31 -19.63
C ASP A 116 18.02 -20.37 -20.47
N LEU A 117 16.70 -20.50 -20.29
CA LEU A 117 15.88 -21.47 -21.02
C LEU A 117 15.40 -20.94 -22.38
N LYS A 118 15.42 -19.61 -22.58
CA LYS A 118 14.97 -18.92 -23.81
C LYS A 118 13.54 -19.29 -24.23
N MET A 119 12.69 -19.58 -23.26
CA MET A 119 11.32 -20.04 -23.49
C MET A 119 10.30 -18.90 -23.44
N LYS A 120 10.62 -17.73 -24.02
CA LYS A 120 9.67 -16.61 -24.09
C LYS A 120 8.43 -16.99 -24.91
N ASN A 121 7.27 -16.46 -24.52
CA ASN A 121 5.96 -16.73 -25.13
C ASN A 121 5.50 -18.20 -25.07
N THR A 122 6.04 -18.97 -24.12
CA THR A 122 5.53 -20.30 -23.80
C THR A 122 4.55 -20.25 -22.63
N PRO A 123 3.71 -21.28 -22.43
CA PRO A 123 2.85 -21.37 -21.24
C PRO A 123 3.64 -21.29 -19.92
N LEU A 124 4.89 -21.77 -19.90
CA LEU A 124 5.77 -21.65 -18.75
C LEU A 124 6.15 -20.19 -18.47
N HIS A 125 6.50 -19.43 -19.52
CA HIS A 125 6.82 -18.02 -19.38
C HIS A 125 5.63 -17.22 -18.87
N GLU A 126 4.43 -17.44 -19.41
CA GLU A 126 3.21 -16.80 -18.93
C GLU A 126 2.95 -17.07 -17.45
N ALA A 127 3.13 -18.32 -16.98
CA ALA A 127 3.00 -18.66 -15.57
C ALA A 127 4.02 -17.92 -14.69
N THR A 128 5.27 -17.80 -15.12
CA THR A 128 6.29 -17.04 -14.37
C THR A 128 6.05 -15.53 -14.37
N VAL A 129 5.49 -14.97 -15.44
CA VAL A 129 5.09 -13.55 -15.50
C VAL A 129 3.96 -13.28 -14.50
N VAL A 130 2.98 -14.19 -14.37
CA VAL A 130 1.94 -14.07 -13.34
C VAL A 130 2.55 -14.10 -11.94
N GLY A 131 3.51 -15.00 -11.68
CA GLY A 131 4.22 -15.07 -10.41
C GLY A 131 4.96 -13.77 -10.06
N ASP A 132 5.71 -13.21 -11.02
CA ASP A 132 6.41 -11.94 -10.83
C ASP A 132 5.44 -10.78 -10.60
N THR A 133 4.32 -10.73 -11.32
CA THR A 133 3.26 -9.71 -11.13
C THR A 133 2.65 -9.76 -9.73
N VAL A 134 2.54 -10.96 -9.12
CA VAL A 134 2.13 -11.12 -7.71
C VAL A 134 3.24 -10.69 -6.75
N GLY A 135 4.50 -10.89 -7.13
CA GLY A 135 5.70 -10.54 -6.37
C GLY A 135 6.08 -9.06 -6.38
N ASP A 136 5.68 -8.28 -7.40
CA ASP A 136 6.04 -6.85 -7.51
C ASP A 136 5.55 -6.02 -6.30
N PRO A 137 4.27 -6.09 -5.86
CA PRO A 137 3.82 -5.37 -4.67
C PRO A 137 4.50 -5.85 -3.38
N PHE A 138 5.01 -7.09 -3.37
CA PHE A 138 5.75 -7.64 -2.24
C PHE A 138 7.12 -7.00 -2.12
N LYS A 139 7.94 -7.10 -3.17
CA LYS A 139 9.36 -6.72 -3.14
C LYS A 139 9.59 -5.21 -3.32
N ASP A 140 8.72 -4.50 -4.05
CA ASP A 140 8.97 -3.10 -4.44
C ASP A 140 8.15 -2.10 -3.62
N THR A 141 7.07 -2.54 -2.96
CA THR A 141 6.21 -1.65 -2.17
C THR A 141 6.22 -2.04 -0.70
N SER A 142 5.70 -3.22 -0.37
CA SER A 142 5.36 -3.55 1.01
C SER A 142 6.61 -3.84 1.85
N SER A 143 7.54 -4.66 1.35
CA SER A 143 8.78 -5.00 2.05
C SER A 143 9.65 -3.76 2.33
N VAL A 144 9.87 -2.93 1.30
CA VAL A 144 10.71 -1.73 1.37
C VAL A 144 10.12 -0.71 2.33
N SER A 145 8.79 -0.59 2.37
CA SER A 145 8.09 0.40 3.20
C SER A 145 8.02 0.03 4.68
N LEU A 146 8.17 -1.25 5.04
CA LEU A 146 8.12 -1.69 6.44
C LEU A 146 9.23 -1.06 7.29
N ASN A 147 10.44 -0.92 6.77
CA ASN A 147 11.56 -0.33 7.52
C ASN A 147 11.32 1.16 7.86
N PRO A 148 10.97 2.05 6.91
CA PRO A 148 10.53 3.41 7.22
C PRO A 148 9.36 3.47 8.21
N VAL A 149 8.36 2.59 8.09
CA VAL A 149 7.20 2.57 9.00
C VAL A 149 7.60 2.23 10.43
N ILE A 150 8.46 1.23 10.62
CA ILE A 150 8.98 0.86 11.95
C ILE A 150 9.79 2.02 12.53
N LYS A 151 10.73 2.59 11.75
CA LYS A 151 11.55 3.71 12.20
C LYS A 151 10.72 4.95 12.55
N PHE A 152 9.75 5.28 11.70
CA PHE A 152 8.82 6.38 11.96
C PHE A 152 8.04 6.13 13.25
N THR A 153 7.41 4.96 13.39
CA THR A 153 6.61 4.61 14.56
C THR A 153 7.42 4.66 15.85
N THR A 154 8.68 4.23 15.81
CA THR A 154 9.59 4.27 16.97
C THR A 154 10.01 5.70 17.30
N LEU A 155 10.54 6.46 16.33
CA LEU A 155 11.03 7.82 16.56
C LEU A 155 9.91 8.78 16.97
N PHE A 156 8.80 8.77 16.23
CA PHE A 156 7.62 9.55 16.56
C PHE A 156 6.96 9.06 17.86
N GLY A 157 6.96 7.74 18.09
CA GLY A 157 6.42 7.13 19.29
C GLY A 157 7.11 7.59 20.57
N LEU A 158 8.42 7.78 20.56
CA LEU A 158 9.15 8.31 21.71
C LEU A 158 8.67 9.73 22.09
N LEU A 159 8.52 10.61 21.10
CA LEU A 159 7.97 11.96 21.29
C LEU A 159 6.52 11.89 21.82
N ALA A 160 5.72 10.98 21.26
CA ALA A 160 4.33 10.80 21.68
C ALA A 160 4.21 10.25 23.11
N VAL A 161 5.15 9.42 23.56
CA VAL A 161 5.22 8.93 24.94
C VAL A 161 5.61 10.04 25.91
N GLU A 162 6.57 10.89 25.55
CA GLU A 162 6.96 12.04 26.38
C GLU A 162 5.77 12.96 26.65
N ILE A 163 4.99 13.28 25.61
CA ILE A 163 3.74 14.05 25.76
C ILE A 163 2.73 13.30 26.65
N ALA A 164 2.57 12.00 26.45
CA ALA A 164 1.62 11.19 27.21
C ALA A 164 1.99 11.03 28.71
N VAL A 165 3.28 11.11 29.07
CA VAL A 165 3.78 11.01 30.45
C VAL A 165 3.74 12.36 31.15
N THR A 166 3.99 13.46 30.43
CA THR A 166 3.92 14.82 30.99
C THR A 166 2.49 15.27 31.28
N MET A 167 1.49 14.69 30.62
CA MET A 167 0.08 15.03 30.84
C MET A 167 -0.46 14.40 32.13
N THR A 168 -0.80 15.25 33.11
CA THR A 168 -1.26 14.83 34.46
C THR A 168 -2.75 14.52 34.53
N ASP A 169 -3.56 15.10 33.64
CA ASP A 169 -5.00 14.82 33.57
C ASP A 169 -5.27 13.47 32.87
N VAL A 170 -5.65 12.49 33.67
CA VAL A 170 -5.95 11.12 33.22
C VAL A 170 -7.19 11.08 32.34
N ASN A 171 -8.21 11.90 32.61
CA ASN A 171 -9.46 11.89 31.85
C ASN A 171 -9.23 12.46 30.45
N LEU A 172 -8.49 13.57 30.35
CA LEU A 172 -8.10 14.14 29.07
C LEU A 172 -7.24 13.17 28.27
N LYS A 173 -6.31 12.47 28.93
CA LYS A 173 -5.42 11.48 28.32
C LYS A 173 -6.18 10.32 27.70
N LEU A 174 -7.10 9.73 28.45
CA LEU A 174 -7.93 8.64 27.96
C LEU A 174 -8.90 9.12 26.88
N GLY A 175 -9.45 10.33 27.00
CA GLY A 175 -10.29 10.95 25.99
C GLY A 175 -9.58 11.14 24.64
N LEU A 176 -8.35 11.66 24.66
CA LEU A 176 -7.51 11.80 23.46
C LEU A 176 -7.13 10.43 22.89
N ALA A 177 -6.74 9.48 23.72
CA ALA A 177 -6.40 8.12 23.29
C ALA A 177 -7.58 7.46 22.55
N ALA A 178 -8.79 7.56 23.10
CA ALA A 178 -10.00 7.04 22.47
C ALA A 178 -10.32 7.75 21.15
N CYS A 179 -10.21 9.08 21.11
CA CYS A 179 -10.45 9.86 19.89
C CYS A 179 -9.49 9.46 18.76
N PHE A 180 -8.18 9.42 19.05
CA PHE A 180 -7.17 9.00 18.07
C PHE A 180 -7.36 7.55 17.62
N PHE A 181 -7.74 6.66 18.55
CA PHE A 181 -8.01 5.27 18.21
C PHE A 181 -9.21 5.13 17.27
N LEU A 182 -10.29 5.88 17.50
CA LEU A 182 -11.45 5.89 16.60
C LEU A 182 -11.08 6.40 15.20
N ILE A 183 -10.30 7.48 15.11
CA ILE A 183 -9.81 7.99 13.82
C ILE A 183 -9.00 6.91 13.09
N ALA A 184 -8.09 6.25 13.79
CA ALA A 184 -7.30 5.17 13.22
C ALA A 184 -8.18 4.01 12.72
N LEU A 185 -9.16 3.56 13.50
CA LEU A 185 -10.07 2.48 13.09
C LEU A 185 -10.91 2.83 11.86
N ILE A 186 -11.39 4.08 11.76
CA ILE A 186 -12.10 4.57 10.57
C ILE A 186 -11.20 4.46 9.33
N PHE A 187 -9.93 4.84 9.46
CA PHE A 187 -8.98 4.77 8.34
C PHE A 187 -8.49 3.35 8.04
N VAL A 188 -8.41 2.46 9.03
CA VAL A 188 -8.19 1.01 8.84
C VAL A 188 -9.31 0.41 8.01
N TYR A 189 -10.56 0.75 8.29
CA TYR A 189 -11.68 0.33 7.46
C TYR A 189 -11.57 0.96 6.06
N ARG A 190 -11.34 2.26 5.98
CA ARG A 190 -11.24 2.99 4.72
C ARG A 190 -10.13 2.47 3.81
N SER A 191 -9.01 1.97 4.36
CA SER A 191 -7.89 1.46 3.56
C SER A 191 -8.28 0.26 2.69
N PHE A 192 -9.21 -0.59 3.13
CA PHE A 192 -9.69 -1.71 2.32
C PHE A 192 -10.93 -1.35 1.50
N TYR A 193 -11.92 -0.70 2.11
CA TYR A 193 -13.23 -0.54 1.48
C TYR A 193 -13.31 0.65 0.52
N SER A 194 -12.61 1.76 0.80
CA SER A 194 -12.61 2.93 -0.11
C SER A 194 -11.81 2.69 -1.39
N MET A 195 -10.79 1.83 -1.28
CA MET A 195 -9.92 1.45 -2.39
C MET A 195 -10.36 0.16 -3.08
N ARG A 196 -11.48 -0.45 -2.69
CA ARG A 196 -11.98 -1.62 -3.40
C ARG A 196 -12.34 -1.26 -4.84
N ILE A 197 -12.01 -2.16 -5.75
CA ILE A 197 -12.45 -2.12 -7.14
C ILE A 197 -13.96 -2.40 -7.11
N SER A 198 -14.78 -1.34 -7.17
CA SER A 198 -16.24 -1.45 -7.34
C SER A 198 -16.57 -1.32 -8.81
N GLU A 199 -17.54 -2.11 -9.28
CA GLU A 199 -18.03 -2.09 -10.66
C GLU A 199 -18.50 -0.68 -11.08
N GLU A 200 -19.08 0.12 -10.17
CA GLU A 200 -19.55 1.49 -10.46
C GLU A 200 -18.43 2.45 -10.88
N LYS A 201 -17.20 2.30 -10.34
CA LYS A 201 -16.07 3.17 -10.71
C LYS A 201 -15.57 2.93 -12.13
N LEU A 202 -15.98 1.82 -12.76
CA LEU A 202 -15.70 1.54 -14.17
C LEU A 202 -16.49 2.46 -15.11
N ASP A 203 -17.63 3.00 -14.65
CA ASP A 203 -18.54 3.85 -15.42
C ASP A 203 -18.26 5.34 -15.24
N ASP A 204 -17.72 5.76 -14.09
CA ASP A 204 -17.43 7.17 -13.85
C ASP A 204 -16.23 7.68 -14.69
N HIS A 205 -15.30 6.78 -15.04
CA HIS A 205 -14.30 7.05 -16.08
C HIS A 205 -14.89 7.03 -17.50
N LYS A 206 -16.02 6.34 -17.76
CA LYS A 206 -16.75 6.46 -19.06
C LYS A 206 -17.35 7.86 -19.20
N SER A 207 -17.86 8.47 -18.13
CA SER A 207 -18.49 9.80 -18.17
C SER A 207 -17.46 10.92 -18.38
N LYS A 208 -16.33 10.88 -17.64
CA LYS A 208 -15.28 11.90 -17.74
C LYS A 208 -14.50 11.84 -19.06
N ALA A 209 -14.22 10.64 -19.58
CA ALA A 209 -13.59 10.48 -20.90
C ALA A 209 -14.50 10.96 -22.05
N LYS A 210 -15.82 10.67 -21.99
CA LYS A 210 -16.80 11.20 -22.97
C LYS A 210 -16.92 12.72 -22.93
N SER A 211 -16.80 13.37 -21.76
CA SER A 211 -16.87 14.84 -21.67
C SER A 211 -15.65 15.53 -22.29
N LYS A 212 -14.46 14.92 -22.21
CA LYS A 212 -13.23 15.48 -22.81
C LYS A 212 -13.10 15.22 -24.32
N GLY A 213 -13.80 14.21 -24.85
CA GLY A 213 -13.83 13.91 -26.29
C GLY A 213 -14.85 14.73 -27.10
N LYS A 214 -15.69 15.55 -26.47
CA LYS A 214 -16.67 16.43 -27.14
C LYS A 214 -16.23 17.89 -27.26
N GLY A 215 -14.98 18.20 -26.91
CA GLY A 215 -14.42 19.55 -26.88
C GLY A 215 -13.21 19.73 -27.79
N LYS A 216 -13.16 19.06 -28.96
CA LYS A 216 -12.30 19.36 -30.11
C LYS A 216 -12.97 18.85 -31.38
#